data_AF-A0A1T5LS73-F1
#
_entry.id   AF-A0A1T5LS73-F1
#
_cell.length_a   1.000
_cell.length_b   1.000
_cell.length_c   1.000
_cell.angle_alpha   90.00
_cell.angle_beta   90.00
_cell.angle_gamma   90.00
#
_symmetry.space_group_name_H-M   'P 1'
#
loop_
_entity.id
_entity.type
_entity.pdbx_description
1 polymer ?
#
loop_
_entity_poly.entity_id
_entity_poly.type
_entity_poly.pdbx_seq_one_letter_code
_entity_poly.pdbx_strand_id
1 'polypeptide(L)'
;MNVKYLLLALTLICFSCSDTATVSEDKFVGLWELKGRSMFEGIQVRIDKQGEKLSGRIFKLNDNKFIKMFADTNDVWVSEIRRSSNYQFRLVEKKIARDLFSLYGLSTSQEFKVQFIDDNTIGLATESADPLKSQIVYKRIQ
;
A
#
# COMPACT_ATOMS: atom_id res chain seq x y z
N MET A 1 51.82 -22.57 -19.74
CA MET A 1 50.69 -21.71 -19.33
C MET A 1 49.95 -22.45 -18.22
N ASN A 2 50.01 -21.93 -16.99
CA ASN A 2 49.78 -22.71 -15.77
C ASN A 2 48.27 -22.97 -15.52
N VAL A 3 47.85 -24.22 -15.72
CA VAL A 3 46.49 -24.77 -15.46
C VAL A 3 45.93 -24.41 -14.08
N LYS A 4 46.81 -24.14 -13.09
CA LYS A 4 46.44 -23.75 -11.73
C LYS A 4 45.67 -22.43 -11.65
N TYR A 5 45.91 -21.47 -12.55
CA TYR A 5 45.21 -20.17 -12.52
C TYR A 5 43.83 -20.22 -13.21
N LEU A 6 43.61 -21.21 -14.10
CA LEU A 6 42.32 -21.40 -14.78
C LEU A 6 41.25 -21.95 -13.84
N LEU A 7 41.65 -22.82 -12.90
CA LEU A 7 40.76 -23.38 -11.87
C LEU A 7 40.38 -22.36 -10.79
N LEU A 8 41.27 -21.40 -10.49
CA LEU A 8 41.01 -20.34 -9.50
C LEU A 8 40.02 -19.29 -10.02
N ALA A 9 39.98 -19.05 -11.33
CA ALA A 9 39.05 -18.11 -11.96
C ALA A 9 37.62 -18.67 -12.04
N LEU A 10 37.45 -19.99 -12.09
CA LEU A 10 36.14 -20.64 -12.23
C LEU A 10 35.36 -20.70 -10.91
N THR A 11 36.04 -20.71 -9.76
CA THR A 11 35.39 -20.73 -8.43
C THR A 11 34.84 -19.37 -7.98
N LEU A 12 35.19 -18.28 -8.65
CA LEU A 12 34.77 -16.93 -8.26
C LEU A 12 33.40 -16.50 -8.83
N ILE A 13 32.80 -17.29 -9.71
CA ILE A 13 31.60 -16.88 -10.48
C ILE A 13 30.28 -17.34 -9.82
N CYS A 14 30.33 -18.15 -8.75
CA CYS A 14 29.12 -18.74 -8.14
C CYS A 14 28.50 -17.94 -6.96
N PHE A 15 29.01 -16.76 -6.62
CA PHE A 15 28.48 -15.96 -5.49
C PHE A 15 27.70 -14.70 -5.89
N SER A 16 27.15 -14.64 -7.10
CA SER A 16 26.12 -13.65 -7.42
C SER A 16 24.76 -14.11 -6.89
N CYS A 17 24.63 -14.14 -5.55
CA CYS A 17 23.34 -14.25 -4.90
C CYS A 17 22.64 -12.89 -5.06
N SER A 18 21.80 -12.77 -6.08
CA SER A 18 20.94 -11.60 -6.24
C SER A 18 19.80 -11.68 -5.23
N ASP A 19 20.08 -11.33 -3.98
CA ASP A 19 19.08 -11.08 -2.94
C ASP A 19 18.26 -9.84 -3.33
N THR A 20 17.27 -10.04 -4.21
CA THR A 20 16.22 -9.04 -4.39
C THR A 20 15.31 -9.12 -3.18
N ALA A 21 15.69 -8.41 -2.12
CA ALA A 21 14.94 -8.37 -0.87
C ALA A 21 13.46 -8.09 -1.14
N THR A 22 12.61 -9.05 -0.78
CA THR A 22 11.16 -8.94 -0.95
C THR A 22 10.60 -8.14 0.22
N VAL A 23 9.88 -7.06 -0.08
CA VAL A 23 9.24 -6.23 0.95
C VAL A 23 8.12 -7.04 1.59
N SER A 24 8.17 -7.25 2.90
CA SER A 24 7.11 -7.99 3.62
C SER A 24 5.78 -7.24 3.59
N GLU A 25 4.68 -7.99 3.42
CA GLU A 25 3.31 -7.46 3.55
C GLU A 25 3.00 -7.01 4.98
N ASP A 26 3.69 -7.57 5.98
CA ASP A 26 3.51 -7.18 7.37
C ASP A 26 3.88 -5.72 7.63
N LYS A 27 4.67 -5.09 6.72
CA LYS A 27 4.92 -3.65 6.77
C LYS A 27 3.65 -2.82 6.61
N PHE A 28 2.56 -3.34 6.04
CA PHE A 28 1.29 -2.61 6.00
C PHE A 28 0.59 -2.54 7.36
N VAL A 29 0.88 -3.46 8.28
CA VAL A 29 0.21 -3.50 9.59
C VAL A 29 0.59 -2.26 10.41
N GLY A 30 -0.41 -1.60 10.98
CA GLY A 30 -0.22 -0.40 11.80
C GLY A 30 -1.28 0.67 11.59
N LEU A 31 -1.05 1.85 12.17
CA LEU A 31 -1.95 2.99 12.07
C LEU A 31 -1.40 4.05 11.11
N TRP A 32 -2.22 4.42 10.13
CA TRP A 32 -1.83 5.28 9.02
C TRP A 32 -2.73 6.49 8.88
N GLU A 33 -2.18 7.66 8.59
CA GLU A 33 -2.93 8.87 8.23
C GLU A 33 -2.95 9.07 6.71
N LEU A 34 -4.12 9.39 6.18
CA LEU A 34 -4.28 9.77 4.78
C LEU A 34 -3.80 11.21 4.55
N LYS A 35 -2.93 11.39 3.55
CA LYS A 35 -2.39 12.69 3.13
C LYS A 35 -2.49 12.89 1.61
N GLY A 36 -2.40 14.15 1.18
CA GLY A 36 -2.38 14.52 -0.25
C GLY A 36 -3.74 14.62 -0.93
N ARG A 37 -4.83 14.35 -0.21
CA ARG A 37 -6.21 14.53 -0.68
C ARG A 37 -6.96 15.36 0.36
N SER A 38 -7.22 16.63 0.06
CA SER A 38 -7.76 17.62 1.02
C SER A 38 -9.04 17.15 1.75
N MET A 39 -9.93 16.44 1.06
CA MET A 39 -11.16 15.89 1.65
C MET A 39 -10.88 14.80 2.71
N PHE A 40 -9.81 14.02 2.54
CA PHE A 40 -9.49 12.86 3.36
C PHE A 40 -8.37 13.12 4.37
N GLU A 41 -7.79 14.32 4.35
CA GLU A 41 -6.65 14.65 5.18
C GLU A 41 -7.01 14.54 6.67
N GLY A 42 -6.17 13.81 7.41
CA GLY A 42 -6.38 13.56 8.84
C GLY A 42 -7.29 12.37 9.17
N ILE A 43 -7.85 11.68 8.16
CA ILE A 43 -8.46 10.36 8.37
C ILE A 43 -7.35 9.38 8.73
N GLN A 44 -7.58 8.57 9.77
CA GLN A 44 -6.66 7.54 10.21
C GLN A 44 -7.27 6.17 9.97
N VAL A 45 -6.49 5.27 9.39
CA VAL A 45 -6.87 3.91 9.02
C VAL A 45 -5.93 2.94 9.72
N ARG A 46 -6.49 2.00 10.48
CA ARG A 46 -5.73 0.87 11.03
C ARG A 46 -5.78 -0.28 10.04
N ILE A 47 -4.62 -0.73 9.58
CA ILE A 47 -4.48 -1.92 8.76
C ILE A 47 -4.04 -3.06 9.66
N ASP A 48 -4.83 -4.13 9.66
CA ASP A 48 -4.60 -5.33 10.44
C ASP A 48 -4.57 -6.55 9.52
N LYS A 49 -3.89 -7.61 9.99
CA LYS A 49 -3.80 -8.90 9.32
C LYS A 49 -4.76 -9.90 9.97
N GLN A 50 -5.67 -10.48 9.18
CA GLN A 50 -6.58 -11.55 9.60
C GLN A 50 -6.26 -12.80 8.78
N GLY A 51 -5.48 -13.71 9.38
CA GLY A 51 -4.89 -14.84 8.65
C GLY A 51 -3.89 -14.35 7.60
N GLU A 52 -4.16 -14.63 6.33
CA GLU A 52 -3.33 -14.16 5.21
C GLU A 52 -3.83 -12.86 4.57
N LYS A 53 -4.98 -12.34 5.01
CA LYS A 53 -5.60 -11.15 4.40
C LYS A 53 -5.31 -9.90 5.20
N LEU A 54 -4.85 -8.86 4.52
CA LEU A 54 -4.75 -7.50 5.07
C LEU A 54 -6.02 -6.72 4.75
N SER A 55 -6.54 -6.01 5.75
CA SER A 55 -7.67 -5.08 5.59
C SER A 55 -7.49 -3.86 6.48
N GLY A 56 -7.99 -2.72 6.03
CA GLY A 56 -7.89 -1.44 6.73
C GLY A 56 -9.26 -0.93 7.15
N ARG A 57 -9.41 -0.58 8.42
CA ARG A 57 -10.63 0.03 8.96
C ARG A 57 -10.37 1.44 9.44
N ILE A 58 -11.37 2.30 9.32
CA ILE A 58 -11.29 3.68 9.81
C ILE A 58 -11.12 3.64 11.33
N PHE A 59 -10.03 4.19 11.82
CA PHE A 59 -9.78 4.38 13.25
C PHE A 59 -10.29 5.76 13.71
N LYS A 60 -10.06 6.80 12.91
CA LYS A 60 -10.48 8.18 13.20
C LYS A 60 -10.88 8.90 11.92
N LEU A 61 -12.00 9.62 11.98
CA LEU A 61 -12.45 10.51 10.91
C LEU A 61 -11.90 11.94 11.11
N ASN A 62 -11.79 12.69 10.01
CA ASN A 62 -11.51 14.12 10.06
C ASN A 62 -12.80 14.94 10.24
N ASP A 63 -12.69 16.27 10.24
CA ASP A 63 -13.82 17.18 10.44
C ASP A 63 -14.60 17.52 9.16
N ASN A 64 -14.31 16.86 8.04
CA ASN A 64 -15.01 17.13 6.80
C ASN A 64 -16.47 16.62 6.87
N LYS A 65 -17.42 17.52 6.57
CA LYS A 65 -18.87 17.25 6.65
C LYS A 65 -19.30 16.05 5.81
N PHE A 66 -18.76 15.89 4.60
CA PHE A 66 -19.13 14.80 3.71
C PHE A 66 -18.60 13.46 4.23
N ILE A 67 -17.40 13.46 4.79
CA ILE A 67 -16.82 12.28 5.42
C ILE A 67 -17.71 11.79 6.57
N LYS A 68 -18.09 12.68 7.48
CA LYS A 68 -18.96 12.37 8.62
C LYS A 68 -20.39 11.94 8.22
N MET A 69 -20.83 12.24 7.00
CA MET A 69 -22.17 11.88 6.52
C MET A 69 -22.23 10.47 5.94
N PHE A 70 -21.11 9.95 5.46
CA PHE A 70 -21.07 8.75 4.62
C PHE A 70 -20.10 7.67 5.11
N ALA A 71 -19.35 7.94 6.19
CA ALA A 71 -18.43 6.98 6.76
C ALA A 71 -18.47 7.07 8.29
N ASP A 72 -18.34 5.92 8.92
CA ASP A 72 -18.27 5.76 10.37
C ASP A 72 -16.91 5.18 10.79
N THR A 73 -16.56 5.38 12.06
CA THR A 73 -15.44 4.64 12.65
C THR A 73 -15.70 3.13 12.55
N ASN A 74 -14.64 2.36 12.33
CA ASN A 74 -14.65 0.91 12.10
C ASN A 74 -15.15 0.47 10.72
N ASP A 75 -15.60 1.38 9.86
CA ASP A 75 -15.90 1.05 8.46
C ASP A 75 -14.66 0.54 7.73
N VAL A 76 -14.87 -0.41 6.80
CA VAL A 76 -13.80 -0.94 5.95
C VAL A 76 -13.42 0.13 4.93
N TRP A 77 -12.23 0.70 5.09
CA TRP A 77 -11.64 1.65 4.15
C TRP A 77 -10.79 0.92 3.10
N VAL A 78 -9.81 0.14 3.53
CA VAL A 78 -9.00 -0.72 2.64
C VAL A 78 -9.60 -2.11 2.65
N SER A 79 -10.24 -2.50 1.54
CA SER A 79 -10.85 -3.82 1.43
C SER A 79 -9.83 -4.91 1.09
N GLU A 80 -8.71 -4.54 0.47
CA GLU A 80 -7.75 -5.49 -0.06
C GLU A 80 -6.36 -4.88 -0.27
N ILE A 81 -5.33 -5.67 0.04
CA ILE A 81 -3.94 -5.43 -0.34
C ILE A 81 -3.41 -6.73 -0.93
N ARG A 82 -2.87 -6.68 -2.15
CA ARG A 82 -2.28 -7.84 -2.83
C ARG A 82 -0.91 -7.51 -3.40
N ARG A 83 0.04 -8.43 -3.27
CA ARG A 83 1.34 -8.31 -3.91
C ARG A 83 1.22 -8.36 -5.43
N SER A 84 1.95 -7.48 -6.11
CA SER A 84 2.12 -7.49 -7.57
C SER A 84 3.57 -7.79 -7.98
N SER A 85 4.55 -7.45 -7.15
CA SER A 85 5.97 -7.80 -7.32
C SER A 85 6.70 -7.84 -5.97
N ASN A 86 8.04 -7.96 -5.99
CA ASN A 86 8.84 -7.98 -4.76
C ASN A 86 8.73 -6.69 -3.93
N TYR A 87 8.39 -5.56 -4.56
CA TYR A 87 8.32 -4.23 -3.95
C TYR A 87 7.01 -3.47 -4.24
N GLN A 88 6.17 -3.98 -5.14
CA GLN A 88 4.92 -3.35 -5.55
C GLN A 88 3.70 -4.15 -5.12
N PHE A 89 2.66 -3.44 -4.71
CA PHE A 89 1.38 -3.99 -4.30
C PHE A 89 0.22 -3.27 -5.01
N ARG A 90 -0.94 -3.89 -4.96
CA ARG A 90 -2.24 -3.34 -5.34
C ARG A 90 -3.04 -3.15 -4.07
N LEU A 91 -3.61 -1.96 -3.86
CA LEU A 91 -4.43 -1.61 -2.72
C LEU A 91 -5.79 -1.13 -3.21
N VAL A 92 -6.86 -1.64 -2.61
CA VAL A 92 -8.24 -1.26 -2.96
C VAL A 92 -8.88 -0.50 -1.80
N GLU A 93 -9.21 0.76 -2.05
CA GLU A 93 -10.01 1.60 -1.14
C GLU A 93 -11.49 1.53 -1.51
N LYS A 94 -12.38 1.48 -0.51
CA LYS A 94 -13.80 1.74 -0.72
C LYS A 94 -14.05 3.24 -0.84
N LYS A 95 -14.98 3.62 -1.72
CA LYS A 95 -15.45 5.00 -1.80
C LYS A 95 -16.40 5.30 -0.63
N ILE A 96 -16.30 6.50 -0.09
CA ILE A 96 -17.10 6.96 1.05
C ILE A 96 -18.61 6.91 0.76
N ALA A 97 -19.05 7.40 -0.41
CA ALA A 97 -20.45 7.31 -0.82
C ALA A 97 -20.78 6.01 -1.60
N ARG A 98 -20.14 4.88 -1.25
CA ARG A 98 -20.29 3.62 -2.01
C ARG A 98 -21.74 3.17 -2.15
N ASP A 99 -22.55 3.30 -1.11
CA ASP A 99 -23.94 2.83 -1.14
C ASP A 99 -24.76 3.66 -2.14
N LEU A 100 -24.52 4.97 -2.18
CA LEU A 100 -25.09 5.86 -3.19
C LEU A 100 -24.62 5.47 -4.59
N PHE A 101 -23.31 5.28 -4.80
CA PHE A 101 -22.77 4.88 -6.10
C PHE A 101 -23.32 3.54 -6.58
N SER A 102 -23.53 2.59 -5.67
CA SER A 102 -24.12 1.29 -5.98
C SER A 102 -25.54 1.39 -6.54
N LEU A 103 -26.35 2.35 -6.06
CA LEU A 103 -27.72 2.57 -6.57
C LEU A 103 -27.74 3.01 -8.03
N TYR A 104 -26.67 3.64 -8.50
CA TYR A 104 -26.52 4.10 -9.89
C TYR A 104 -25.63 3.17 -10.73
N GLY A 105 -25.27 1.99 -10.22
CA GLY A 105 -24.37 1.06 -10.92
C GLY A 105 -22.95 1.59 -11.11
N LEU A 106 -22.53 2.58 -10.32
CA LEU A 106 -21.20 3.16 -10.38
C LEU A 106 -20.21 2.36 -9.53
N SER A 107 -18.91 2.43 -9.89
CA SER A 107 -17.86 1.78 -9.12
C SER A 107 -17.83 2.31 -7.67
N THR A 108 -17.85 1.38 -6.72
CA THR A 108 -17.86 1.62 -5.27
C THR A 108 -16.47 1.58 -4.64
N SER A 109 -15.43 1.31 -5.43
CA SER A 109 -14.06 1.15 -4.96
C SER A 109 -13.09 1.86 -5.90
N GLN A 110 -11.90 2.16 -5.41
CA GLN A 110 -10.79 2.69 -6.17
C GLN A 110 -9.57 1.80 -5.93
N GLU A 111 -8.94 1.39 -7.01
CA GLU A 111 -7.70 0.63 -6.96
C GLU A 111 -6.51 1.56 -7.14
N PHE A 112 -5.43 1.26 -6.41
CA PHE A 112 -4.15 1.94 -6.48
C PHE A 112 -3.01 0.94 -6.65
N LYS A 113 -2.04 1.31 -7.47
CA LYS A 113 -0.69 0.76 -7.40
C LYS A 113 0.01 1.42 -6.22
N VAL A 114 0.63 0.62 -5.35
CA VAL A 114 1.30 1.15 -4.14
C VAL A 114 2.71 0.59 -3.98
N GLN A 115 3.59 1.42 -3.44
CA GLN A 115 4.94 1.06 -3.02
C GLN A 115 5.27 1.80 -1.72
N PHE A 116 6.15 1.22 -0.91
CA PHE A 116 6.73 1.92 0.23
C PHE A 116 7.77 2.92 -0.29
N ILE A 117 7.57 4.21 -0.03
CA ILE A 117 8.58 5.25 -0.27
C ILE A 117 9.69 5.11 0.77
N ASP A 118 9.28 4.81 2.01
CA ASP A 118 10.13 4.49 3.16
C ASP A 118 9.34 3.60 4.14
N ASP A 119 9.90 3.29 5.31
CA ASP A 119 9.26 2.42 6.33
C ASP A 119 7.95 2.96 6.91
N ASN A 120 7.74 4.27 6.79
CA ASN A 120 6.65 5.03 7.39
C ASN A 120 5.76 5.72 6.34
N THR A 121 6.00 5.50 5.05
CA THR A 121 5.26 6.17 3.98
C THR A 121 4.94 5.19 2.85
N ILE A 122 3.64 5.03 2.56
CA ILE A 122 3.16 4.29 1.38
C ILE A 122 2.69 5.31 0.35
N GLY A 123 3.27 5.27 -0.84
CA GLY A 123 2.84 6.06 -1.97
C GLY A 123 1.74 5.36 -2.77
N LEU A 124 0.72 6.10 -3.19
CA LEU A 124 -0.40 5.60 -3.99
C LEU A 124 -0.39 6.23 -5.38
N ALA A 125 -0.52 5.42 -6.42
CA ALA A 125 -0.67 5.90 -7.78
C ALA A 125 -1.87 5.24 -8.46
N THR A 126 -2.57 6.01 -9.29
CA THR A 126 -3.54 5.50 -10.26
C THR A 126 -2.90 5.45 -11.64
N GLU A 127 -3.41 4.57 -12.50
CA GLU A 127 -2.98 4.46 -13.89
C GLU A 127 -1.46 4.20 -14.02
N SER A 128 -0.78 4.94 -14.91
CA SER A 128 0.65 4.82 -15.22
C SER A 128 1.58 5.62 -14.31
N ALA A 129 1.04 6.31 -13.29
CA ALA A 129 1.86 7.13 -12.40
C ALA A 129 2.78 6.29 -11.48
N ASP A 130 3.88 6.89 -11.03
CA ASP A 130 4.86 6.25 -10.15
C ASP A 130 4.49 6.47 -8.67
N PRO A 131 4.17 5.42 -7.89
CA PRO A 131 3.86 5.55 -6.47
C PRO A 131 4.99 6.18 -5.66
N LEU A 132 6.25 5.99 -6.07
CA LEU A 132 7.42 6.52 -5.33
C LEU A 132 7.51 8.05 -5.37
N LYS A 133 6.81 8.68 -6.31
CA LYS A 133 6.74 10.14 -6.48
C LYS A 133 5.37 10.71 -6.12
N SER A 134 4.50 9.89 -5.52
CA SER A 134 3.13 10.29 -5.25
C SER A 134 3.06 11.34 -4.14
N GLN A 135 2.14 12.29 -4.31
CA GLN A 135 1.72 13.20 -3.25
C GLN A 135 0.58 12.61 -2.41
N ILE A 136 -0.11 11.58 -2.92
CA ILE A 136 -1.17 10.87 -2.21
C ILE A 136 -0.52 9.71 -1.46
N VAL A 137 -0.47 9.82 -0.14
CA VAL A 137 0.28 8.88 0.69
C VAL A 137 -0.49 8.47 1.94
N TYR A 138 -0.14 7.29 2.45
CA TYR A 138 -0.44 6.89 3.82
C TYR A 138 0.83 7.12 4.63
N LYS A 139 0.74 7.90 5.70
CA LYS A 139 1.86 8.18 6.60
C LYS A 139 1.65 7.50 7.95
N ARG A 140 2.61 6.69 8.38
CA ARG A 140 2.53 5.95 9.65
C ARG A 140 2.50 6.92 10.82
N ILE A 141 1.64 6.66 11.79
CA ILE A 141 1.55 7.41 13.04
C ILE A 141 2.02 6.55 14.21
N GLN A 142 1.70 5.25 14.18
CA GLN A 142 2.06 4.25 15.19
C GLN A 142 2.27 2.88 14.54
#